data_AF-A0A8J6NEP5-F1
#
_entry.id   AF-A0A8J6NEP5-F1
#
_cell.length_a   1.000
_cell.length_b   1.000
_cell.length_c   1.000
_cell.angle_alpha   90.00
_cell.angle_beta   90.00
_cell.angle_gamma   90.00
#
_symmetry.space_group_name_H-M   'P 1'
#
loop_
_entity.id
_entity.type
_entity.pdbx_description
1 polymer ?
#
loop_
_entity_poly.entity_id
_entity_poly.type
_entity_poly.pdbx_seq_one_letter_code
_entity_poly.pdbx_strand_id
1 'polypeptide(L)'
;MIFQNNYNHFKKKMVCFKSSSGGDSYDAAYNARMATIAESQELMAEEYFDFWESDYKPMEQAEIAANMELIPSETELSLAQNEAELSLLPGQTALTAAQTEAAMAETKAWTPVMSSFYSESLNGVDVESEANKAAADAAQSFAGSESSLSRSLAKMGVDPSSGAYAGLSNANSLEQAKTIAGAKTQARSDAEDTNYQRLTTAMGYGG
;
A
#
# COMPACT_ATOMS: atom_id res chain seq x y z
N MET A 1 -20.94 -54.21 51.13
CA MET A 1 -20.17 -54.49 52.37
C MET A 1 -19.17 -55.61 52.07
N ILE A 2 -18.05 -55.30 51.41
CA ILE A 2 -17.04 -56.30 51.01
C ILE A 2 -15.64 -55.65 51.10
N PHE A 3 -15.13 -55.44 52.31
CA PHE A 3 -13.76 -54.94 52.52
C PHE A 3 -13.19 -55.44 53.86
N GLN A 4 -13.13 -56.75 54.08
CA GLN A 4 -12.42 -57.28 55.26
C GLN A 4 -11.40 -58.41 55.00
N ASN A 5 -11.26 -58.93 53.78
CA ASN A 5 -10.46 -60.16 53.58
C ASN A 5 -9.06 -60.02 52.96
N ASN A 6 -8.58 -58.81 52.64
CA ASN A 6 -7.27 -58.66 51.98
C ASN A 6 -6.12 -58.15 52.87
N TYR A 7 -6.39 -57.79 54.14
CA TYR A 7 -5.35 -57.22 55.02
C TYR A 7 -4.43 -58.25 55.69
N ASN A 8 -4.74 -59.55 55.64
CA ASN A 8 -4.00 -60.58 56.39
C ASN A 8 -3.04 -61.46 55.57
N HIS A 9 -2.99 -61.32 54.23
CA HIS A 9 -2.09 -62.15 53.41
C HIS A 9 -0.65 -61.61 53.32
N PHE A 10 -0.44 -60.32 53.60
CA PHE A 10 0.85 -59.66 53.38
C PHE A 10 1.76 -59.59 54.62
N LYS A 11 1.27 -59.89 55.82
CA LYS A 11 2.08 -59.79 57.06
C LYS A 11 3.13 -60.89 57.28
N LYS A 12 3.34 -61.84 56.36
CA LYS A 12 4.23 -62.99 56.62
C LYS A 12 5.05 -63.54 55.45
N LYS A 13 5.32 -62.76 54.42
CA LYS A 13 6.33 -63.13 53.41
C LYS A 13 7.36 -62.01 53.29
N MET A 14 8.49 -62.24 53.95
CA MET A 14 9.73 -61.49 53.74
C MET A 14 10.07 -61.57 52.25
N VAL A 15 10.09 -60.42 51.56
CA VAL A 15 10.43 -60.35 50.13
C VAL A 15 11.91 -60.69 50.00
N CYS A 16 12.24 -61.84 49.43
CA CYS A 16 13.61 -62.27 49.20
C CYS A 16 13.92 -62.29 47.69
N PHE A 17 14.87 -61.44 47.26
CA PHE A 17 15.32 -61.37 45.88
C PHE A 17 16.41 -62.43 45.63
N LYS A 18 16.17 -63.33 44.67
CA LYS A 18 17.14 -64.38 44.29
C LYS A 18 18.26 -63.73 43.47
N SER A 19 19.49 -63.76 43.98
CA SER A 19 20.65 -63.40 43.15
C SER A 19 20.86 -64.48 42.08
N SER A 20 21.11 -64.04 40.85
CA SER A 20 21.27 -64.92 39.68
C SER A 20 22.69 -65.49 39.65
N SER A 21 22.95 -66.53 40.44
CA SER A 21 24.10 -67.42 40.26
C SER A 21 23.83 -68.76 40.96
N GLY A 22 24.04 -69.86 40.26
CA GLY A 22 23.60 -71.21 40.65
C GLY A 22 24.17 -71.69 41.98
N GLY A 23 23.29 -71.78 42.97
CA GLY A 23 23.48 -72.43 44.27
C GLY A 23 22.32 -72.08 45.19
N ASP A 24 21.63 -73.07 45.76
CA ASP A 24 20.49 -72.89 46.69
C ASP A 24 20.94 -72.41 48.10
N SER A 25 21.81 -71.40 48.15
CA SER A 25 22.17 -70.71 49.38
C SER A 25 21.64 -69.28 49.31
N TYR A 26 20.57 -69.02 50.07
CA TYR A 26 20.07 -67.68 50.31
C TYR A 26 21.18 -66.87 51.01
N ASP A 27 21.72 -65.86 50.35
CA ASP A 27 22.63 -64.90 51.00
C ASP A 27 21.77 -63.99 51.89
N ALA A 28 21.61 -64.43 53.14
CA ALA A 28 20.86 -63.70 54.15
C ALA A 28 21.42 -62.30 54.39
N ALA A 29 22.73 -62.09 54.22
CA ALA A 29 23.34 -60.78 54.37
C ALA A 29 23.02 -59.86 53.19
N TYR A 30 23.01 -60.38 51.96
CA TYR A 30 22.57 -59.64 50.77
C TYR A 30 21.08 -59.26 50.85
N ASN A 31 20.21 -60.22 51.19
CA ASN A 31 18.77 -59.95 51.32
C ASN A 31 18.45 -58.98 52.46
N ALA A 32 19.17 -59.06 53.59
CA ALA A 32 19.05 -58.08 54.65
C ALA A 32 19.45 -56.67 54.18
N ARG A 33 20.54 -56.53 53.40
CA ARG A 33 20.94 -55.23 52.82
C ARG A 33 19.90 -54.69 51.84
N MET A 34 19.33 -55.55 50.99
CA MET A 34 18.28 -55.14 50.05
C MET A 34 16.99 -54.74 50.76
N ALA A 35 16.62 -55.42 51.85
CA ALA A 35 15.50 -55.04 52.69
C ALA A 35 15.75 -53.67 53.34
N THR A 36 16.94 -53.43 53.90
CA THR A 36 17.29 -52.12 54.48
C THR A 36 17.29 -50.99 53.44
N ILE A 37 17.78 -51.26 52.21
CA ILE A 37 17.73 -50.27 51.12
C ILE A 37 16.27 -49.99 50.72
N ALA A 38 15.44 -51.02 50.59
CA ALA A 38 14.02 -50.86 50.27
C ALA A 38 13.28 -50.07 51.36
N GLU A 39 13.50 -50.41 52.65
CA GLU A 39 12.95 -49.67 53.79
C GLU A 39 13.40 -48.20 53.78
N SER A 40 14.66 -47.92 53.43
CA SER A 40 15.14 -46.53 53.31
C SER A 40 14.53 -45.78 52.12
N GLN A 41 14.25 -46.47 51.01
CA GLN A 41 13.60 -45.87 49.84
C GLN A 41 12.12 -45.58 50.10
N GLU A 42 11.43 -46.47 50.83
CA GLU A 42 10.06 -46.24 51.27
C GLU A 42 9.98 -45.07 52.25
N LEU A 43 10.87 -44.99 53.24
CA LEU A 43 10.93 -43.85 54.17
C LEU A 43 11.18 -42.52 53.47
N MET A 44 12.12 -42.47 52.52
CA MET A 44 12.33 -41.25 51.74
C MET A 44 11.07 -40.90 50.93
N ALA A 45 10.42 -41.88 50.30
CA ALA A 45 9.19 -41.64 49.54
C ALA A 45 8.05 -41.13 50.43
N GLU A 46 7.93 -41.64 51.66
CA GLU A 46 6.98 -41.15 52.67
C GLU A 46 7.31 -39.71 53.08
N GLU A 47 8.57 -39.39 53.38
CA GLU A 47 8.99 -38.01 53.72
C GLU A 47 8.71 -37.01 52.58
N TYR A 48 8.97 -37.41 51.33
CA TYR A 48 8.65 -36.58 50.16
C TYR A 48 7.15 -36.42 49.95
N PHE A 49 6.36 -37.50 50.17
CA PHE A 49 4.92 -37.45 50.05
C PHE A 49 4.30 -36.58 51.14
N ASP A 50 4.77 -36.71 52.38
CA ASP A 50 4.33 -35.91 53.52
C ASP A 50 4.61 -34.42 53.27
N PHE A 51 5.81 -34.08 52.78
CA PHE A 51 6.15 -32.69 52.41
C PHE A 51 5.27 -32.16 51.28
N TRP A 52 5.04 -32.96 50.23
CA TRP A 52 4.14 -32.57 49.14
C TRP A 52 2.70 -32.36 49.66
N GLU A 53 2.21 -33.24 50.53
CA GLU A 53 0.86 -33.15 51.09
C GLU A 53 0.70 -31.96 52.04
N SER A 54 1.71 -31.63 52.85
CA SER A 54 1.66 -30.51 53.79
C SER A 54 1.83 -29.15 53.14
N ASP A 55 2.84 -28.99 52.28
CA ASP A 55 3.29 -27.68 51.83
C ASP A 55 2.84 -27.37 50.41
N TYR A 56 2.83 -28.36 49.50
CA TYR A 56 2.62 -28.12 48.08
C TYR A 56 1.15 -28.30 47.64
N LYS A 57 0.51 -29.38 48.09
CA LYS A 57 -0.88 -29.73 47.73
C LYS A 57 -1.90 -28.63 48.09
N PRO A 58 -1.83 -27.97 49.26
CA PRO A 58 -2.78 -26.89 49.57
C PRO A 58 -2.58 -25.66 48.68
N MET A 59 -1.33 -25.35 48.33
CA MET A 59 -1.00 -24.25 47.41
C MET A 59 -1.54 -24.55 46.00
N GLU A 60 -1.31 -25.76 45.48
CA GLU A 60 -1.83 -26.18 44.17
C GLU A 60 -3.35 -26.14 44.12
N GLN A 61 -4.03 -26.57 45.20
CA GLN A 61 -5.49 -26.48 45.31
C GLN A 61 -5.99 -25.03 45.33
N ALA A 62 -5.28 -24.14 46.02
CA ALA A 62 -5.63 -22.72 46.07
C ALA A 62 -5.43 -22.05 44.70
N GLU A 63 -4.36 -22.38 43.98
CA GLU A 63 -4.10 -21.88 42.62
C GLU A 63 -5.17 -22.36 41.63
N ILE A 64 -5.51 -23.66 41.66
CA ILE A 64 -6.59 -24.20 40.82
C ILE A 64 -7.91 -23.52 41.16
N ALA A 65 -8.24 -23.33 42.44
CA ALA A 65 -9.48 -22.66 42.85
C ALA A 65 -9.51 -21.20 42.36
N ALA A 66 -8.42 -20.45 42.53
CA ALA A 66 -8.30 -19.08 42.04
C ALA A 66 -8.44 -19.01 40.51
N ASN A 67 -7.80 -19.93 39.78
CA ASN A 67 -7.93 -20.01 38.33
C ASN A 67 -9.37 -20.35 37.91
N MET A 68 -10.03 -21.26 38.63
CA MET A 68 -11.45 -21.60 38.37
C MET A 68 -12.41 -20.43 38.64
N GLU A 69 -12.07 -19.54 39.57
CA GLU A 69 -12.83 -18.29 39.80
C GLU A 69 -12.54 -17.23 38.72
N LEU A 70 -11.33 -17.20 38.17
CA LEU A 70 -10.90 -16.22 37.17
C LEU A 70 -11.40 -16.56 35.76
N ILE A 71 -11.34 -17.84 35.36
CA ILE A 71 -11.72 -18.32 34.02
C ILE A 71 -13.07 -17.79 33.52
N PRO A 72 -14.15 -17.76 34.33
CA PRO A 72 -15.43 -17.21 33.90
C PRO A 72 -15.34 -15.74 33.48
N SER A 73 -14.63 -14.91 34.26
CA SER A 73 -14.51 -13.48 33.97
C SER A 73 -13.68 -13.19 32.72
N GLU A 74 -12.60 -13.96 32.50
CA GLU A 74 -11.81 -13.88 31.27
C GLU A 74 -12.62 -14.32 30.05
N THR A 75 -13.44 -15.36 30.22
CA THR A 75 -14.32 -15.87 29.16
C THR A 75 -15.40 -14.83 28.81
N GLU A 76 -16.05 -14.24 29.80
CA GLU A 76 -17.06 -13.18 29.59
C GLU A 76 -16.46 -11.95 28.92
N LEU A 77 -15.27 -11.52 29.35
CA LEU A 77 -14.56 -10.41 28.73
C LEU A 77 -14.24 -10.69 27.26
N SER A 78 -13.73 -11.88 26.95
CA SER A 78 -13.44 -12.29 25.58
C SER A 78 -14.70 -12.31 24.71
N LEU A 79 -15.82 -12.81 25.23
CA LEU A 79 -17.10 -12.79 24.53
C LEU A 79 -17.58 -11.35 24.27
N ALA A 80 -17.49 -10.46 25.27
CA ALA A 80 -17.89 -9.07 25.13
C ALA A 80 -17.02 -8.32 24.10
N GLN A 81 -15.72 -8.59 24.06
CA GLN A 81 -14.81 -8.05 23.05
C GLN A 81 -15.19 -8.53 21.64
N ASN A 82 -15.43 -9.83 21.46
CA ASN A 82 -15.85 -10.40 20.19
C ASN A 82 -17.20 -9.82 19.71
N GLU A 83 -18.16 -9.65 20.62
CA GLU A 83 -19.46 -9.04 20.30
C GLU A 83 -19.31 -7.57 19.87
N ALA A 84 -18.47 -6.80 20.58
CA ALA A 84 -18.17 -5.43 20.21
C ALA A 84 -17.51 -5.36 18.81
N GLU A 85 -16.54 -6.22 18.52
CA GLU A 85 -15.92 -6.31 17.19
C GLU A 85 -16.93 -6.68 16.09
N LEU A 86 -17.79 -7.67 16.35
CA LEU A 86 -18.86 -8.07 15.43
C LEU A 86 -19.84 -6.93 15.17
N SER A 87 -20.16 -6.11 16.17
CA SER A 87 -21.05 -4.96 16.03
C SER A 87 -20.46 -3.83 15.17
N LEU A 88 -19.13 -3.68 15.18
CA LEU A 88 -18.42 -2.65 14.42
C LEU A 88 -18.18 -3.03 12.96
N LEU A 89 -18.06 -4.32 12.66
CA LEU A 89 -17.76 -4.83 11.31
C LEU A 89 -18.70 -4.29 10.21
N PRO A 90 -20.04 -4.25 10.39
CA PRO A 90 -20.92 -3.67 9.39
C PRO A 90 -20.62 -2.20 9.09
N GLY A 91 -20.32 -1.40 10.12
CA GLY A 91 -19.97 0.01 9.97
C GLY A 91 -18.64 0.21 9.23
N GLN A 92 -17.62 -0.58 9.57
CA GLN A 92 -16.33 -0.57 8.86
C GLN A 92 -16.49 -0.98 7.39
N THR A 93 -17.32 -1.98 7.12
CA THR A 93 -17.59 -2.48 5.77
C THR A 93 -18.32 -1.42 4.93
N ALA A 94 -19.36 -0.79 5.50
CA ALA A 94 -20.11 0.27 4.85
C ALA A 94 -19.24 1.51 4.57
N LEU A 95 -18.38 1.91 5.51
CA LEU A 95 -17.43 3.00 5.31
C LEU A 95 -16.45 2.68 4.18
N THR A 96 -15.88 1.47 4.18
CA THR A 96 -14.96 1.03 3.14
C THR A 96 -15.65 1.03 1.77
N ALA A 97 -16.89 0.54 1.69
CA ALA A 97 -17.69 0.59 0.47
C ALA A 97 -17.97 2.03 -0.01
N ALA A 98 -18.29 2.94 0.91
CA ALA A 98 -18.51 4.34 0.56
C ALA A 98 -17.21 5.03 0.08
N GLN A 99 -16.07 4.71 0.69
CA GLN A 99 -14.76 5.22 0.27
C GLN A 99 -14.37 4.70 -1.11
N THR A 100 -14.59 3.42 -1.40
CA THR A 100 -14.31 2.87 -2.74
C THR A 100 -15.25 3.43 -3.79
N GLU A 101 -16.54 3.61 -3.47
CA GLU A 101 -17.50 4.25 -4.38
C GLU A 101 -17.12 5.71 -4.67
N ALA A 102 -16.74 6.48 -3.64
CA ALA A 102 -16.27 7.86 -3.81
C ALA A 102 -15.01 7.93 -4.70
N ALA A 103 -14.02 7.06 -4.44
CA ALA A 103 -12.81 6.98 -5.27
C ALA A 103 -13.12 6.58 -6.73
N MET A 104 -14.06 5.65 -6.94
CA MET A 104 -14.51 5.28 -8.29
C MET A 104 -15.26 6.43 -8.98
N ALA A 105 -16.11 7.17 -8.26
CA ALA A 105 -16.84 8.31 -8.79
C ALA A 105 -15.89 9.43 -9.21
N GLU A 106 -14.88 9.73 -8.38
CA GLU A 106 -13.82 10.68 -8.70
C GLU A 106 -13.04 10.22 -9.95
N THR A 107 -12.58 8.97 -9.96
CA THR A 107 -11.89 8.40 -11.13
C THR A 107 -12.73 8.54 -12.40
N LYS A 108 -14.03 8.22 -12.33
CA LYS A 108 -14.97 8.33 -13.45
C LYS A 108 -15.15 9.79 -13.92
N ALA A 109 -15.13 10.75 -13.01
CA ALA A 109 -15.22 12.17 -13.34
C ALA A 109 -13.95 12.68 -14.05
N TRP A 110 -12.77 12.25 -13.61
CA TRP A 110 -11.49 12.70 -14.18
C TRP A 110 -11.07 11.93 -15.44
N THR A 111 -11.50 10.67 -15.60
CA THR A 111 -11.18 9.83 -16.78
C THR A 111 -11.44 10.52 -18.12
N PRO A 112 -12.63 11.12 -18.39
CA PRO A 112 -12.86 11.79 -19.67
C PRO A 112 -11.93 13.00 -19.86
N VAL A 113 -11.70 13.78 -18.82
CA VAL A 113 -10.79 14.95 -18.85
C VAL A 113 -9.36 14.53 -19.15
N MET A 114 -8.92 13.43 -18.53
CA MET A 114 -7.61 12.84 -18.78
C MET A 114 -7.50 12.36 -20.23
N SER A 115 -8.53 11.67 -20.74
CA SER A 115 -8.55 11.19 -22.13
C SER A 115 -8.53 12.33 -23.15
N SER A 116 -9.28 13.42 -22.91
CA SER A 116 -9.28 14.60 -23.78
C SER A 116 -7.92 15.28 -23.74
N PHE A 117 -7.33 15.45 -22.56
CA PHE A 117 -6.00 16.04 -22.38
C PHE A 117 -4.91 15.26 -23.15
N TYR A 118 -4.88 13.93 -23.04
CA TYR A 118 -3.94 13.11 -23.82
C TYR A 118 -4.19 13.21 -25.32
N SER A 119 -5.45 13.20 -25.76
CA SER A 119 -5.79 13.31 -27.19
C SER A 119 -5.38 14.66 -27.78
N GLU A 120 -5.62 15.76 -27.07
CA GLU A 120 -5.24 17.11 -27.51
C GLU A 120 -3.73 17.32 -27.47
N SER A 121 -3.05 16.73 -26.49
CA SER A 121 -1.59 16.77 -26.39
C SER A 121 -0.90 15.99 -27.52
N LEU A 122 -1.50 14.90 -27.99
CA LEU A 122 -1.00 14.11 -29.12
C LEU A 122 -1.29 14.77 -30.48
N ASN A 123 -2.46 15.36 -30.66
CA ASN A 123 -2.83 16.01 -31.92
C ASN A 123 -2.07 17.31 -32.16
N GLY A 124 -1.68 18.04 -31.10
CA GLY A 124 -0.94 19.29 -31.19
C GLY A 124 -1.73 20.43 -31.84
N VAL A 125 -1.04 21.53 -32.09
CA VAL A 125 -1.48 22.69 -32.88
C VAL A 125 -1.06 22.48 -34.33
N ASP A 126 -1.96 22.77 -35.26
CA ASP A 126 -1.66 22.76 -36.69
C ASP A 126 -0.76 23.96 -37.05
N VAL A 127 0.51 23.64 -37.26
CA VAL A 127 1.61 24.54 -37.63
C VAL A 127 1.28 25.37 -38.87
N GLU A 128 0.58 24.79 -39.85
CA GLU A 128 0.27 25.49 -41.10
C GLU A 128 -0.95 26.40 -40.96
N SER A 129 -1.92 26.02 -40.14
CA SER A 129 -3.05 26.90 -39.77
C SER A 129 -2.56 28.15 -39.04
N GLU A 130 -1.64 27.99 -38.10
CA GLU A 130 -1.06 29.10 -37.34
C GLU A 130 -0.19 30.02 -38.21
N ALA A 131 0.65 29.43 -39.07
CA ALA A 131 1.42 30.19 -40.07
C ALA A 131 0.51 31.00 -41.01
N ASN A 132 -0.61 30.42 -41.45
CA ASN A 132 -1.54 31.14 -42.34
C ASN A 132 -2.33 32.24 -41.63
N LYS A 133 -2.66 32.07 -40.34
CA LYS A 133 -3.21 33.16 -39.51
C LYS A 133 -2.21 34.31 -39.36
N ALA A 134 -0.97 34.01 -38.97
CA ALA A 134 0.08 35.02 -38.83
C ALA A 134 0.37 35.76 -40.15
N ALA A 135 0.30 35.04 -41.27
CA ALA A 135 0.40 35.64 -42.60
C ALA A 135 -0.77 36.56 -42.94
N ALA A 136 -1.99 36.20 -42.55
CA ALA A 136 -3.17 37.04 -42.76
C ALA A 136 -3.08 38.32 -41.93
N ASP A 137 -2.66 38.23 -40.67
CA ASP A 137 -2.45 39.38 -39.78
C ASP A 137 -1.35 40.30 -40.33
N ALA A 138 -0.23 39.72 -40.76
CA ALA A 138 0.84 40.46 -41.42
C ALA A 138 0.32 41.14 -42.71
N ALA A 139 -0.41 40.43 -43.57
CA ALA A 139 -0.97 40.99 -44.80
C ALA A 139 -1.97 42.14 -44.51
N GLN A 140 -2.80 41.99 -43.48
CA GLN A 140 -3.78 43.00 -43.07
C GLN A 140 -3.10 44.30 -42.62
N SER A 141 -1.94 44.22 -41.96
CA SER A 141 -1.16 45.41 -41.58
C SER A 141 -0.69 46.24 -42.80
N PHE A 142 -0.46 45.60 -43.96
CA PHE A 142 -0.04 46.27 -45.18
C PHE A 142 -1.21 46.84 -46.01
N ALA A 143 -2.42 46.31 -45.85
CA ALA A 143 -3.59 46.80 -46.56
C ALA A 143 -3.88 48.29 -46.27
N GLY A 144 -3.59 48.78 -45.06
CA GLY A 144 -3.67 50.21 -44.71
C GLY A 144 -2.44 51.03 -45.13
N SER A 145 -1.29 50.38 -45.25
CA SER A 145 0.00 51.00 -45.58
C SER A 145 0.08 51.39 -47.06
N GLU A 146 -0.50 50.60 -47.97
CA GLU A 146 -0.51 50.89 -49.41
C GLU A 146 -1.29 52.18 -49.74
N SER A 147 -2.46 52.38 -49.12
CA SER A 147 -3.24 53.62 -49.25
C SER A 147 -2.46 54.85 -48.77
N SER A 148 -1.68 54.68 -47.70
CA SER A 148 -0.85 55.74 -47.13
C SER A 148 0.40 56.02 -47.96
N LEU A 149 1.01 54.98 -48.52
CA LEU A 149 2.13 55.07 -49.45
C LEU A 149 1.72 55.80 -50.74
N SER A 150 0.57 55.44 -51.32
CA SER A 150 0.03 56.10 -52.52
C SER A 150 -0.19 57.60 -52.29
N ARG A 151 -0.76 58.00 -51.14
CA ARG A 151 -0.91 59.41 -50.76
C ARG A 151 0.44 60.12 -50.57
N SER A 152 1.43 59.44 -50.02
CA SER A 152 2.79 59.99 -49.85
C SER A 152 3.49 60.19 -51.21
N LEU A 153 3.37 59.21 -52.09
CA LEU A 153 3.89 59.25 -53.46
C LEU A 153 3.28 60.37 -54.29
N ALA A 154 1.96 60.56 -54.19
CA ALA A 154 1.26 61.66 -54.84
C ALA A 154 1.77 63.04 -54.37
N LYS A 155 2.09 63.20 -53.07
CA LYS A 155 2.69 64.43 -52.53
C LYS A 155 4.12 64.67 -53.00
N MET A 156 4.84 63.61 -53.37
CA MET A 156 6.20 63.69 -53.93
C MET A 156 6.21 63.84 -55.46
N GLY A 157 5.04 63.91 -56.12
CA GLY A 157 4.93 64.06 -57.57
C GLY A 157 5.31 62.80 -58.36
N VAL A 158 5.33 61.63 -57.70
CA VAL A 158 5.61 60.35 -58.35
C VAL A 158 4.30 59.82 -58.96
N ASP A 159 4.23 59.84 -60.28
CA ASP A 159 3.06 59.37 -61.05
C ASP A 159 3.00 57.83 -61.08
N PRO A 160 1.82 57.20 -60.93
CA PRO A 160 1.62 55.75 -61.08
C PRO A 160 2.20 55.13 -62.36
N SER A 161 2.31 55.90 -63.44
CA SER A 161 2.87 55.49 -64.73
C SER A 161 4.41 55.60 -64.82
N SER A 162 5.06 56.16 -63.80
CA SER A 162 6.51 56.37 -63.77
C SER A 162 7.28 55.14 -63.32
N GLY A 163 8.50 54.96 -63.84
CA GLY A 163 9.41 53.89 -63.39
C GLY A 163 9.80 54.01 -61.90
N ALA A 164 9.77 55.22 -61.35
CA ALA A 164 9.99 55.47 -59.92
C ALA A 164 8.85 54.88 -59.06
N TYR A 165 7.60 55.00 -59.51
CA TYR A 165 6.45 54.35 -58.86
C TYR A 165 6.56 52.83 -58.93
N ALA A 166 6.89 52.28 -60.11
CA ALA A 166 7.09 50.84 -60.27
C ALA A 166 8.19 50.30 -59.35
N GLY A 167 9.30 51.03 -59.21
CA GLY A 167 10.38 50.69 -58.28
C GLY A 167 9.93 50.68 -56.82
N LEU A 168 9.20 51.72 -56.38
CA LEU A 168 8.74 51.80 -54.99
C LEU A 168 7.60 50.82 -54.68
N SER A 169 6.70 50.57 -55.64
CA SER A 169 5.65 49.56 -55.52
C SER A 169 6.27 48.17 -55.37
N ASN A 170 7.25 47.83 -56.20
CA ASN A 170 7.97 46.55 -56.10
C ASN A 170 8.72 46.43 -54.77
N ALA A 171 9.32 47.53 -54.27
CA ALA A 171 9.97 47.54 -52.97
C ALA A 171 8.99 47.30 -51.81
N ASN A 172 7.82 47.93 -51.83
CA ASN A 172 6.77 47.73 -50.83
C ASN A 172 6.18 46.31 -50.87
N SER A 173 5.93 45.77 -52.08
CA SER A 173 5.50 44.37 -52.23
C SER A 173 6.56 43.37 -51.75
N LEU A 174 7.85 43.66 -51.98
CA LEU A 174 8.96 42.85 -51.46
C LEU A 174 9.02 42.91 -49.93
N GLU A 175 8.79 44.09 -49.34
CA GLU A 175 8.76 44.26 -47.88
C GLU A 175 7.58 43.51 -47.25
N GLN A 176 6.38 43.62 -47.84
CA GLN A 176 5.21 42.83 -47.45
C GLN A 176 5.48 41.32 -47.53
N ALA A 177 6.11 40.86 -48.61
CA ALA A 177 6.44 39.44 -48.77
C ALA A 177 7.44 38.98 -47.69
N LYS A 178 8.44 39.80 -47.36
CA LYS A 178 9.41 39.52 -46.29
C LYS A 178 8.74 39.45 -44.91
N THR A 179 7.85 40.39 -44.59
CA THR A 179 7.14 40.38 -43.31
C THR A 179 6.19 39.19 -43.20
N ILE A 180 5.47 38.84 -44.26
CA ILE A 180 4.60 37.65 -44.28
C ILE A 180 5.43 36.39 -44.13
N ALA A 181 6.55 36.26 -44.84
CA ALA A 181 7.44 35.11 -44.72
C ALA A 181 8.04 35.00 -43.31
N GLY A 182 8.51 36.12 -42.74
CA GLY A 182 9.02 36.17 -41.37
C GLY A 182 7.97 35.79 -40.33
N ALA A 183 6.75 36.34 -40.45
CA ALA A 183 5.63 36.01 -39.58
C ALA A 183 5.25 34.53 -39.67
N LYS A 184 5.24 33.95 -40.88
CA LYS A 184 5.03 32.51 -41.08
C LYS A 184 6.10 31.68 -40.37
N THR A 185 7.38 32.00 -40.57
CA THR A 185 8.48 31.24 -39.95
C THR A 185 8.43 31.32 -38.43
N GLN A 186 8.18 32.51 -37.86
CA GLN A 186 8.05 32.66 -36.42
C GLN A 186 6.87 31.85 -35.87
N ALA A 187 5.70 31.97 -36.50
CA ALA A 187 4.52 31.21 -36.10
C ALA A 187 4.72 29.70 -36.18
N ARG A 188 5.49 29.20 -37.16
CA ARG A 188 5.83 27.77 -37.23
C ARG A 188 6.71 27.33 -36.06
N SER A 189 7.74 28.11 -35.74
CA SER A 189 8.61 27.84 -34.60
C SER A 189 7.84 27.85 -33.28
N ASP A 190 6.99 28.86 -33.08
CA ASP A 190 6.19 29.00 -31.86
C ASP A 190 5.17 27.85 -31.72
N ALA A 191 4.58 27.40 -32.83
CA ALA A 191 3.67 26.25 -32.86
C ALA A 191 4.38 24.93 -32.54
N GLU A 192 5.58 24.72 -33.09
CA GLU A 192 6.43 23.55 -32.79
C GLU A 192 6.85 23.53 -31.31
N ASP A 193 7.27 24.67 -30.76
CA ASP A 193 7.62 24.82 -29.34
C ASP A 193 6.41 24.57 -28.43
N THR A 194 5.24 25.08 -28.80
CA THR A 194 3.98 24.84 -28.07
C THR A 194 3.62 23.36 -28.08
N ASN A 195 3.77 22.68 -29.21
CA ASN A 195 3.55 21.23 -29.31
C ASN A 195 4.50 20.45 -28.41
N TYR A 196 5.77 20.82 -28.40
CA TYR A 196 6.76 20.20 -27.52
C TYR A 196 6.47 20.44 -26.03
N GLN A 197 6.07 21.66 -25.65
CA GLN A 197 5.67 21.99 -24.27
C GLN A 197 4.42 21.23 -23.83
N ARG A 198 3.41 21.10 -24.71
CA ARG A 198 2.21 20.29 -24.45
C ARG A 198 2.56 18.83 -24.21
N LEU A 199 3.39 18.25 -25.09
CA LEU A 199 3.86 16.87 -24.94
C LEU A 199 4.67 16.68 -23.65
N THR A 200 5.56 17.62 -23.32
CA THR A 200 6.37 17.59 -22.10
C THR A 200 5.49 17.63 -20.86
N THR A 201 4.49 18.52 -20.84
CA THR A 201 3.53 18.64 -19.74
C THR A 201 2.72 17.35 -19.60
N ALA A 202 2.25 16.77 -20.70
CA ALA A 202 1.51 15.52 -20.68
C ALA A 202 2.33 14.33 -20.16
N MET A 203 3.60 14.24 -20.55
CA MET A 203 4.54 13.24 -20.02
C MET A 203 4.83 13.45 -18.53
N GLY A 204 4.87 14.70 -18.06
CA GLY A 204 5.10 15.03 -16.65
C GLY A 204 3.92 14.69 -15.73
N TYR A 205 2.68 14.69 -16.23
CA TYR A 205 1.50 14.24 -15.49
C TYR A 205 1.25 12.72 -15.56
N GLY A 206 1.92 12.02 -16.48
CA GLY A 206 1.83 10.57 -16.65
C GLY A 206 2.91 9.76 -15.89
N GLY A 207 3.78 10.43 -15.12
CA GLY A 207 4.86 9.83 -14.32
C GLY A 207 4.54 9.71 -12.84
#